data_AF-A0A183AU51-F1
#
_entry.id   AF-A0A183AU51-F1
#
_cell.length_a   1.000
_cell.length_b   1.000
_cell.length_c   1.000
_cell.angle_alpha   90.00
_cell.angle_beta   90.00
_cell.angle_gamma   90.00
#
_symmetry.space_group_name_H-M   'P 1'
#
loop_
_entity.id
_entity.type
_entity.pdbx_description
1 polymer ?
#
loop_
_entity_poly.entity_id
_entity_poly.type
_entity_poly.pdbx_seq_one_letter_code
_entity_poly.pdbx_strand_id
1 'polypeptide(L)'
;MFGKILCGPPGNDGNYSASINYISRPDNPIGDDLQRLHNHEFGNIADDWVSMSREDRAALAVVTKTTRHNGTQFEVPLPWRMGSNRLPDNREIALHRLNKPKGRLKKNAPFEEAYCNAMKRNLELGYIECAIGESEKEQPLWYLPHQPVINSKKPWKTRVVFDCAAECAGINQNDRLL
;
A
#
# COMPACT_ATOMS: atom_id res chain seq x y z
N MET A 1 -35.76 -15.92 2.37
CA MET A 1 -35.42 -16.06 0.94
C MET A 1 -34.38 -17.17 0.86
N PHE A 2 -34.74 -18.30 0.24
CA PHE A 2 -34.08 -19.61 0.46
C PHE A 2 -32.95 -19.87 -0.55
N GLY A 3 -31.84 -20.46 -0.08
CA GLY A 3 -30.81 -21.06 -0.93
C GLY A 3 -30.91 -22.59 -0.90
N LYS A 4 -30.95 -23.22 -2.07
CA LYS A 4 -30.77 -24.67 -2.21
C LYS A 4 -29.29 -24.95 -2.42
N ILE A 5 -28.68 -25.80 -1.60
CA ILE A 5 -27.36 -26.36 -1.90
C ILE A 5 -27.59 -27.77 -2.44
N LEU A 6 -27.17 -27.99 -3.68
CA LEU A 6 -27.17 -29.30 -4.33
C LEU A 6 -25.71 -29.79 -4.35
N CYS A 7 -25.37 -30.80 -3.57
CA CYS A 7 -24.05 -31.42 -3.60
C CYS A 7 -24.19 -32.89 -3.98
N GLY A 8 -23.66 -33.26 -5.15
CA GLY A 8 -23.53 -34.63 -5.62
C GLY A 8 -22.70 -34.68 -6.91
N PRO A 9 -21.84 -35.69 -7.11
CA PRO A 9 -20.99 -35.79 -8.30
C PRO A 9 -21.81 -36.07 -9.58
N PRO A 10 -21.41 -35.53 -10.75
CA PRO A 10 -22.09 -35.81 -12.01
C PRO A 10 -21.60 -37.15 -12.55
N GLY A 11 -22.29 -38.23 -12.21
CA GLY A 11 -22.02 -39.58 -12.71
C GLY A 11 -23.29 -40.20 -13.29
N ASN A 12 -23.21 -40.59 -14.57
CA ASN A 12 -24.25 -41.10 -15.46
C ASN A 12 -25.02 -42.33 -14.92
N ASP A 13 -26.30 -42.40 -15.28
CA ASP A 13 -27.22 -43.56 -15.28
C ASP A 13 -27.75 -44.11 -13.94
N GLY A 14 -29.02 -43.79 -13.63
CA GLY A 14 -29.83 -44.52 -12.65
C GLY A 14 -30.70 -43.63 -11.75
N ASN A 15 -32.01 -43.88 -11.76
CA ASN A 15 -33.08 -43.28 -10.93
C ASN A 15 -32.60 -42.62 -9.61
N TYR A 16 -32.45 -41.29 -9.57
CA TYR A 16 -31.98 -40.58 -8.38
C TYR A 16 -33.13 -40.37 -7.38
N SER A 17 -33.04 -41.00 -6.19
CA SER A 17 -33.84 -40.57 -5.05
C SER A 17 -33.14 -39.39 -4.37
N ALA A 18 -33.67 -38.18 -4.54
CA ALA A 18 -33.24 -37.04 -3.75
C ALA A 18 -33.86 -37.14 -2.35
N SER A 19 -33.04 -37.32 -1.32
CA SER A 19 -33.50 -37.16 0.07
C SER A 19 -33.38 -35.70 0.47
N ILE A 20 -34.50 -35.10 0.88
CA ILE A 20 -34.52 -33.76 1.47
C ILE A 20 -34.72 -33.94 2.97
N ASN A 21 -33.67 -33.66 3.75
CA ASN A 21 -33.79 -33.63 5.21
C ASN A 21 -34.32 -32.25 5.62
N TYR A 22 -35.54 -32.23 6.16
CA TYR A 22 -36.15 -31.05 6.76
C TYR A 22 -35.96 -31.09 8.27
N ILE A 23 -35.26 -30.10 8.82
CA ILE A 23 -35.11 -29.92 10.27
C ILE A 23 -35.80 -28.61 10.61
N SER A 24 -36.99 -28.67 11.23
CA SER A 24 -37.59 -27.50 11.88
C SER A 24 -37.33 -27.56 13.38
N ARG A 25 -36.71 -26.50 13.91
CA ARG A 25 -36.64 -26.27 15.35
C ARG A 25 -37.78 -25.31 15.72
N PRO A 26 -38.71 -25.70 16.60
CA PRO A 26 -39.81 -24.83 17.01
C PRO A 26 -39.34 -23.67 17.90
N ASP A 27 -38.22 -23.85 18.62
CA ASP A 27 -37.87 -22.98 19.75
C ASP A 27 -36.82 -21.91 19.43
N ASN A 28 -36.21 -21.97 18.24
CA ASN A 28 -35.21 -20.98 17.81
C ASN A 28 -35.37 -20.74 16.30
N PRO A 29 -35.92 -19.59 15.87
CA PRO A 29 -36.02 -19.28 14.45
C PRO A 29 -34.62 -19.24 13.84
N ILE A 30 -34.46 -19.74 12.61
CA ILE A 30 -33.19 -19.70 11.87
C ILE A 30 -32.56 -18.29 11.79
N GLY A 31 -33.38 -17.26 11.97
CA GLY A 31 -32.93 -15.87 12.10
C GLY A 31 -31.93 -15.68 13.24
N ASP A 32 -32.10 -16.37 14.37
CA ASP A 32 -31.17 -16.27 15.51
C ASP A 32 -29.83 -16.95 15.22
N ASP A 33 -29.86 -18.07 14.51
CA ASP A 33 -28.64 -18.78 14.08
C ASP A 33 -27.91 -17.99 12.98
N LEU A 34 -28.65 -17.41 12.03
CA LEU A 34 -28.09 -16.49 11.02
C LEU A 34 -27.55 -15.22 11.66
N GLN A 35 -28.22 -14.68 12.68
CA GLN A 35 -27.75 -13.52 13.42
C GLN A 35 -26.53 -13.87 14.25
N ARG A 36 -26.45 -15.06 14.86
CA ARG A 36 -25.23 -15.55 15.51
C ARG A 36 -24.09 -15.75 14.52
N LEU A 37 -24.35 -16.34 13.35
CA LEU A 37 -23.35 -16.51 12.30
C LEU A 37 -22.85 -15.16 11.79
N HIS A 38 -23.77 -14.24 11.49
CA HIS A 38 -23.45 -12.87 11.08
C HIS A 38 -22.70 -12.11 12.17
N ASN A 39 -23.12 -12.24 13.44
CA ASN A 39 -22.40 -11.65 14.57
C ASN A 39 -21.05 -12.34 14.83
N HIS A 40 -20.83 -13.57 14.38
CA HIS A 40 -19.53 -14.22 14.48
C HIS A 40 -18.60 -13.82 13.32
N GLU A 41 -19.13 -13.72 12.09
CA GLU A 41 -18.40 -13.31 10.89
C GLU A 41 -18.11 -11.80 10.86
N PHE A 42 -19.00 -10.97 11.41
CA PHE A 42 -18.92 -9.51 11.35
C PHE A 42 -18.94 -8.82 12.72
N GLY A 43 -19.35 -9.53 13.78
CA GLY A 43 -19.36 -9.01 15.16
C GLY A 43 -18.07 -9.35 15.89
N ASN A 44 -16.95 -8.84 15.36
CA ASN A 44 -15.70 -8.56 16.08
C ASN A 44 -14.74 -7.75 15.20
N ILE A 45 -15.25 -6.74 14.48
CA ILE A 45 -14.37 -5.72 13.86
C ILE A 45 -13.69 -4.85 14.95
N ALA A 46 -14.19 -4.90 16.19
CA ALA A 46 -13.65 -4.12 17.31
C ALA A 46 -12.61 -4.88 18.17
N ASP A 47 -12.49 -6.20 18.03
CA ASP A 47 -11.63 -7.02 18.90
C ASP A 47 -10.69 -7.95 18.11
N ASP A 48 -10.43 -7.57 16.86
CA ASP A 48 -9.20 -8.00 16.19
C ASP A 48 -8.06 -7.25 16.89
N TRP A 49 -7.59 -7.79 18.01
CA TRP A 49 -6.32 -7.38 18.58
C TRP A 49 -5.30 -7.74 17.51
N VAL A 50 -5.02 -6.82 16.59
CA VAL A 50 -3.94 -6.94 15.62
C VAL A 50 -2.69 -7.13 16.46
N SER A 51 -2.30 -8.39 16.65
CA SER A 51 -1.13 -8.70 17.44
C SER A 51 0.04 -8.21 16.60
N MET A 52 0.66 -7.11 17.05
CA MET A 52 1.81 -6.54 16.34
C MET A 52 2.84 -7.64 16.08
N SER A 53 3.38 -7.72 14.87
CA SER A 53 4.52 -8.60 14.60
C SER A 53 5.74 -8.15 15.42
N ARG A 54 6.82 -8.94 15.39
CA ARG A 54 8.07 -8.52 16.05
C ARG A 54 8.63 -7.27 15.38
N GLU A 55 8.52 -7.21 14.06
CA GLU A 55 8.95 -6.11 13.21
C GLU A 55 8.08 -4.87 13.46
N ASP A 56 6.75 -5.00 13.57
CA ASP A 56 5.85 -3.88 13.90
C ASP A 56 6.16 -3.29 15.27
N ARG A 57 6.40 -4.13 16.29
CA ARG A 57 6.80 -3.65 17.62
C ARG A 57 8.12 -2.91 17.57
N ALA A 58 9.08 -3.38 16.77
CA ALA A 58 10.37 -2.74 16.61
C ALA A 58 10.24 -1.40 15.88
N ALA A 59 9.47 -1.35 14.79
CA ALA A 59 9.17 -0.12 14.05
C ALA A 59 8.48 0.89 14.95
N LEU A 60 7.44 0.49 15.68
CA LEU A 60 6.72 1.35 16.62
C LEU A 60 7.65 1.86 17.72
N ALA A 61 8.51 1.02 18.29
CA ALA A 61 9.49 1.45 19.27
C ALA A 61 10.45 2.52 18.72
N VAL A 62 10.90 2.38 17.46
CA VAL A 62 11.72 3.40 16.80
C VAL A 62 10.92 4.69 16.61
N VAL A 63 9.72 4.60 16.03
CA VAL A 63 8.86 5.78 15.78
C VAL A 63 8.57 6.51 17.08
N THR A 64 8.03 5.84 18.10
CA THR A 64 7.68 6.47 19.38
C THR A 64 8.89 7.09 20.08
N LYS A 65 10.08 6.48 19.98
CA LYS A 65 11.30 6.99 20.62
C LYS A 65 11.93 8.16 19.87
N THR A 66 11.85 8.19 18.54
CA THR A 66 12.64 9.10 17.69
C THR A 66 11.81 10.18 17.00
N THR A 67 10.48 10.09 17.07
CA THR A 67 9.59 11.16 16.61
C THR A 67 9.90 12.44 17.38
N ARG A 68 10.19 13.51 16.66
CA ARG A 68 10.37 14.85 17.22
C ARG A 68 9.50 15.86 16.50
N HIS A 69 9.11 16.92 17.18
CA HIS A 69 8.48 18.06 16.54
C HIS A 69 9.52 19.16 16.36
N ASN A 70 9.78 19.57 15.12
CA ASN A 70 10.81 20.57 14.81
C ASN A 70 10.32 22.03 14.95
N GLY A 71 9.08 22.24 15.43
CA GLY A 71 8.41 23.53 15.53
C GLY A 71 7.37 23.77 14.43
N THR A 72 7.49 23.07 13.30
CA THR A 72 6.55 23.16 12.16
C THR A 72 5.87 21.83 11.87
N GLN A 73 6.59 20.73 11.98
CA GLN A 73 6.12 19.39 11.65
C GLN A 73 6.73 18.32 12.55
N PHE A 74 6.10 17.14 12.55
CA PHE A 74 6.68 15.94 13.13
C PHE A 74 7.66 15.31 12.14
N GLU A 75 8.84 14.99 12.63
CA GLU A 75 9.88 14.29 11.88
C GLU A 75 10.12 12.94 12.53
N VAL A 76 10.11 11.89 11.70
CA VAL A 76 10.37 10.51 12.12
C VAL A 76 11.44 9.93 11.21
N PRO A 77 12.59 9.50 11.75
CA PRO A 77 13.56 8.72 10.99
C PRO A 77 12.93 7.44 10.41
N LEU A 78 13.37 7.04 9.23
CA LEU A 78 12.95 5.76 8.65
C LEU A 78 13.36 4.60 9.58
N PRO A 79 12.45 3.65 9.90
CA PRO A 79 12.74 2.55 10.81
C PRO A 79 13.55 1.47 10.11
N TRP A 80 14.86 1.69 9.96
CA TRP A 80 15.76 0.75 9.29
C TRP A 80 15.89 -0.58 10.04
N ARG A 81 15.96 -1.68 9.30
CA ARG A 81 16.45 -2.97 9.83
C ARG A 81 17.90 -2.83 10.29
N MET A 82 18.29 -3.53 11.34
CA MET A 82 19.67 -3.51 11.86
C MET A 82 20.68 -3.87 10.77
N GLY A 83 21.70 -3.01 10.57
CA GLY A 83 22.74 -3.22 9.55
C GLY A 83 22.31 -2.96 8.09
N SER A 84 21.08 -2.50 7.86
CA SER A 84 20.53 -2.25 6.51
C SER A 84 20.71 -0.82 6.00
N ASN A 85 21.49 0.01 6.67
CA ASN A 85 21.78 1.40 6.25
C ASN A 85 22.82 1.50 5.12
N ARG A 86 23.05 0.42 4.36
CA ARG A 86 23.92 0.42 3.19
C ARG A 86 23.10 0.03 1.98
N LEU A 87 22.67 1.03 1.23
CA LEU A 87 21.99 0.87 -0.04
C LEU A 87 23.01 1.00 -1.18
N PRO A 88 22.89 0.22 -2.27
CA PRO A 88 23.69 0.45 -3.46
C PRO A 88 23.30 1.79 -4.11
N ASP A 89 24.21 2.39 -4.88
CA ASP A 89 23.89 3.57 -5.68
C ASP A 89 22.89 3.20 -6.78
N ASN A 90 21.68 3.75 -6.71
CA ASN A 90 20.60 3.51 -7.66
C ASN A 90 20.35 4.67 -8.62
N ARG A 91 21.26 5.66 -8.68
CA ARG A 91 21.11 6.88 -9.49
C ARG A 91 20.81 6.58 -10.95
N GLU A 92 21.50 5.62 -11.54
CA GLU A 92 21.31 5.26 -12.95
C GLU A 92 19.90 4.72 -13.22
N ILE A 93 19.36 3.92 -12.31
CA ILE A 93 18.00 3.36 -12.41
C ILE A 93 16.95 4.47 -12.29
N ALA A 94 17.13 5.37 -11.32
CA ALA A 94 16.24 6.52 -11.16
C ALA A 94 16.24 7.44 -12.39
N LEU A 95 17.43 7.73 -12.95
CA LEU A 95 17.57 8.53 -14.17
C LEU A 95 16.95 7.84 -15.39
N HIS A 96 17.18 6.54 -15.57
CA HIS A 96 16.59 5.77 -16.66
C HIS A 96 15.04 5.82 -16.59
N ARG A 97 14.47 5.62 -15.39
CA ARG A 97 13.03 5.70 -15.17
C ARG A 97 12.48 7.10 -15.43
N LEU A 98 13.22 8.16 -15.08
CA LEU A 98 12.85 9.55 -15.37
C LEU A 98 12.87 9.88 -16.87
N ASN A 99 13.74 9.23 -17.65
CA ASN A 99 13.83 9.48 -19.08
C ASN A 99 12.61 8.96 -19.87
N LYS A 100 11.92 7.93 -19.37
CA LYS A 100 10.70 7.40 -19.99
C LYS A 100 9.58 8.45 -20.09
N PRO A 101 9.15 9.12 -19.00
CA PRO A 101 8.15 10.18 -19.09
C PRO A 101 8.67 11.43 -19.79
N LYS A 102 9.97 11.75 -19.75
CA LYS A 102 10.53 12.94 -20.45
C LYS A 102 10.16 13.01 -21.92
N GLY A 103 10.20 11.90 -22.64
CA GLY A 103 9.81 11.87 -24.06
C GLY A 103 8.34 12.24 -24.28
N ARG A 104 7.45 11.84 -23.36
CA ARG A 104 6.02 12.18 -23.41
C ARG A 104 5.75 13.61 -22.95
N LEU A 105 6.46 14.08 -21.95
CA LEU A 105 6.38 15.46 -21.45
C LEU A 105 6.74 16.45 -22.57
N LYS A 106 7.88 16.26 -23.25
CA LYS A 106 8.31 17.12 -24.36
C LYS A 106 7.34 17.22 -25.53
N LYS A 107 6.54 16.18 -25.75
CA LYS A 107 5.58 16.10 -26.87
C LYS A 107 4.20 16.65 -26.52
N ASN A 108 3.92 16.89 -25.23
CA ASN A 108 2.60 17.27 -24.74
C ASN A 108 2.74 18.36 -23.68
N ALA A 109 2.70 19.62 -24.12
CA ALA A 109 2.87 20.78 -23.26
C ALA A 109 1.87 20.85 -22.09
N PRO A 110 0.55 20.59 -22.29
CA PRO A 110 -0.39 20.52 -21.17
C PRO A 110 0.00 19.47 -20.11
N PHE A 111 0.54 18.33 -20.54
CA PHE A 111 0.97 17.28 -19.64
C PHE A 111 2.25 17.63 -18.87
N GLU A 112 3.21 18.27 -19.55
CA GLU A 112 4.41 18.82 -18.91
C GLU A 112 4.06 19.86 -17.84
N GLU A 113 3.19 20.80 -18.18
CA GLU A 113 2.73 21.84 -17.25
C GLU A 113 2.06 21.23 -16.01
N ALA A 114 1.15 20.26 -16.20
CA ALA A 114 0.47 19.59 -15.10
C ALA A 114 1.43 18.86 -14.16
N TYR A 115 2.47 18.22 -14.72
CA TYR A 115 3.50 17.54 -13.94
C TYR A 115 4.39 18.54 -13.17
N CYS A 116 4.84 19.61 -13.82
CA CYS A 116 5.62 20.68 -13.20
C CYS A 116 4.84 21.35 -12.06
N ASN A 117 3.55 21.63 -12.25
CA ASN A 117 2.69 22.20 -11.22
C ASN A 117 2.49 21.23 -10.04
N ALA A 118 2.40 19.92 -10.29
CA ALA A 118 2.34 18.93 -9.22
C ALA A 118 3.64 18.86 -8.39
N MET A 119 4.82 18.94 -9.04
CA MET A 119 6.11 19.02 -8.34
C MET A 119 6.25 20.32 -7.54
N LYS A 120 5.91 21.48 -8.13
CA LYS A 120 5.92 22.79 -7.44
C LYS A 120 5.03 22.78 -6.21
N ARG A 121 3.82 22.23 -6.33
CA ARG A 121 2.90 22.10 -5.19
C ARG A 121 3.51 21.26 -4.06
N ASN A 122 4.22 20.18 -4.37
CA ASN A 122 4.89 19.38 -3.33
C ASN A 122 6.00 20.19 -2.63
N LEU A 123 6.74 21.04 -3.36
CA LEU A 123 7.72 21.97 -2.78
C LEU A 123 7.04 23.01 -1.88
N GLU A 124 5.97 23.65 -2.35
CA GLU A 124 5.22 24.67 -1.60
C GLU A 124 4.59 24.11 -0.32
N LEU A 125 4.16 22.84 -0.33
CA LEU A 125 3.62 22.16 0.84
C LEU A 125 4.69 21.63 1.79
N GLY A 126 5.98 21.74 1.44
CA GLY A 126 7.09 21.24 2.26
C GLY A 126 7.22 19.71 2.27
N TYR A 127 6.58 19.00 1.34
CA TYR A 127 6.69 17.53 1.23
C TYR A 127 8.00 17.08 0.60
N ILE A 128 8.61 17.95 -0.20
CA ILE A 128 9.92 17.75 -0.80
C ILE A 128 10.69 19.06 -0.67
N GLU A 129 12.01 18.96 -0.65
CA GLU A 129 12.92 20.11 -0.68
C GLU A 129 14.00 19.89 -1.74
N CYS A 130 14.68 20.97 -2.11
CA CYS A 130 15.86 20.84 -2.96
C CYS A 130 16.96 20.13 -2.17
N ALA A 131 17.46 19.01 -2.67
CA ALA A 131 18.64 18.36 -2.15
C ALA A 131 19.89 19.19 -2.51
N ILE A 132 20.29 20.14 -1.66
CA ILE A 132 21.47 20.99 -1.86
C ILE A 132 22.60 20.55 -0.90
N GLY A 133 23.84 20.47 -1.39
CA GLY A 133 25.06 20.48 -0.56
C GLY A 133 25.39 19.17 0.20
N GLU A 134 24.76 18.95 1.35
CA GLU A 134 25.15 17.90 2.32
C GLU A 134 24.63 16.51 1.96
N SER A 135 23.54 16.43 1.21
CA SER A 135 22.88 15.18 0.81
C SER A 135 23.74 14.28 -0.10
N GLU A 136 24.73 14.82 -0.83
CA GLU A 136 25.69 14.00 -1.57
C GLU A 136 26.78 13.39 -0.68
N LYS A 137 26.98 13.91 0.53
CA LYS A 137 27.98 13.44 1.50
C LYS A 137 27.39 12.48 2.53
N GLU A 138 26.08 12.55 2.76
CA GLU A 138 25.37 11.65 3.67
C GLU A 138 25.10 10.31 3.00
N GLN A 139 25.63 9.23 3.59
CA GLN A 139 25.30 7.87 3.18
C GLN A 139 24.43 7.20 4.25
N PRO A 140 23.44 6.38 3.84
CA PRO A 140 23.17 5.96 2.46
C PRO A 140 22.33 6.96 1.65
N LEU A 141 22.73 7.20 0.40
CA LEU A 141 21.95 7.99 -0.58
C LEU A 141 21.09 7.04 -1.43
N TRP A 142 19.80 7.32 -1.53
CA TRP A 142 18.86 6.54 -2.34
C TRP A 142 17.92 7.47 -3.12
N TYR A 143 17.95 7.35 -4.44
CA TYR A 143 17.10 8.15 -5.32
C TYR A 143 15.76 7.45 -5.51
N LEU A 144 14.66 8.11 -5.18
CA LEU A 144 13.32 7.58 -5.46
C LEU A 144 12.94 7.89 -6.92
N PRO A 145 12.81 6.88 -7.80
CA PRO A 145 12.25 7.10 -9.11
C PRO A 145 10.83 7.63 -8.96
N HIS A 146 10.45 8.60 -9.79
CA HIS A 146 9.13 9.18 -9.73
C HIS A 146 8.49 9.29 -11.10
N GLN A 147 7.16 9.27 -11.13
CA GLN A 147 6.42 9.45 -12.36
C GLN A 147 5.08 10.18 -12.13
N PRO A 148 4.62 10.94 -13.14
CA PRO A 148 3.26 11.47 -13.18
C PRO A 148 2.22 10.34 -13.33
N VAL A 149 1.23 10.35 -12.45
CA VAL A 149 0.00 9.56 -12.57
C VAL A 149 -1.15 10.49 -12.94
N ILE A 150 -1.84 10.16 -14.02
CA ILE A 150 -2.99 10.89 -14.54
C ILE A 150 -4.24 10.06 -14.33
N ASN A 151 -5.29 10.69 -13.82
CA ASN A 151 -6.62 10.11 -13.87
C ASN A 151 -7.32 10.62 -15.14
N SER A 152 -7.72 9.74 -16.06
CA SER A 152 -8.40 10.12 -17.30
C SER A 152 -9.69 10.92 -17.06
N LYS A 153 -10.37 10.72 -15.93
CA LYS A 153 -11.57 11.47 -15.54
C LYS A 153 -11.25 12.84 -14.92
N LYS A 154 -10.02 13.06 -14.46
CA LYS A 154 -9.56 14.31 -13.84
C LYS A 154 -8.12 14.64 -14.28
N PRO A 155 -7.87 14.96 -15.57
CA PRO A 155 -6.51 15.18 -16.08
C PRO A 155 -5.78 16.34 -15.39
N TRP A 156 -6.52 17.37 -14.99
CA TRP A 156 -6.03 18.52 -14.22
C TRP A 156 -5.53 18.16 -12.81
N LYS A 157 -5.85 16.96 -12.31
CA LYS A 157 -5.48 16.48 -10.98
C LYS A 157 -4.34 15.45 -11.07
N THR A 158 -3.30 15.78 -11.85
CA THR A 158 -2.08 14.98 -11.92
C THR A 158 -1.42 14.86 -10.54
N ARG A 159 -0.82 13.69 -10.27
CA ARG A 159 -0.07 13.39 -9.05
C ARG A 159 1.32 12.92 -9.41
N VAL A 160 2.29 13.16 -8.54
CA VAL A 160 3.62 12.56 -8.64
C VAL A 160 3.67 11.39 -7.67
N VAL A 161 4.00 10.21 -8.18
CA VAL A 161 4.21 9.01 -7.36
C VAL A 161 5.69 8.74 -7.31
N PHE A 162 6.20 8.52 -6.11
CA PHE A 162 7.57 8.09 -5.83
C PHE A 162 7.55 6.58 -5.60
N ASP A 163 8.42 5.85 -6.30
CA ASP A 163 8.45 4.39 -6.29
C ASP A 163 9.55 3.88 -5.35
N CYS A 164 9.19 3.62 -4.10
CA CYS A 164 10.09 3.04 -3.10
C CYS A 164 10.34 1.54 -3.31
N ALA A 165 9.55 0.88 -4.17
CA ALA A 165 9.69 -0.54 -4.51
C ALA A 165 10.63 -0.77 -5.70
N ALA A 166 11.21 0.31 -6.27
CA ALA A 166 12.19 0.17 -7.32
C ALA A 166 13.45 -0.56 -6.82
N GLU A 167 13.78 -1.66 -7.47
CA GLU A 167 14.95 -2.47 -7.14
C GLU A 167 16.22 -1.97 -7.82
N CYS A 168 17.34 -2.03 -7.10
CA CYS A 168 18.71 -1.86 -7.58
C CYS A 168 19.58 -2.98 -7.01
N ALA A 169 20.25 -3.75 -7.87
CA ALA A 169 21.07 -4.90 -7.47
C ALA A 169 20.32 -5.90 -6.56
N GLY A 170 19.04 -6.15 -6.83
CA GLY A 170 18.19 -7.06 -6.06
C GLY A 170 17.75 -6.52 -4.69
N ILE A 171 17.89 -5.21 -4.46
CA ILE A 171 17.51 -4.53 -3.22
C ILE A 171 16.54 -3.40 -3.55
N ASN A 172 15.38 -3.33 -2.89
CA ASN A 172 14.56 -2.11 -2.85
C ASN A 172 14.63 -1.46 -1.45
N GLN A 173 14.11 -0.24 -1.32
CA GLN A 173 14.17 0.49 -0.04
C GLN A 173 13.26 -0.13 1.02
N ASN A 174 12.08 -0.59 0.63
CA ASN A 174 11.09 -1.16 1.56
C ASN A 174 11.64 -2.39 2.28
N ASP A 175 12.40 -3.25 1.59
CA ASP A 175 13.03 -4.44 2.18
C ASP A 175 14.02 -4.10 3.31
N ARG A 176 14.53 -2.86 3.31
CA ARG A 176 15.49 -2.38 4.31
C ARG A 176 14.83 -1.72 5.52
N LEU A 177 13.51 -1.52 5.48
CA LEU A 177 12.71 -0.99 6.59
C LEU A 177 12.06 -2.13 7.39
N LEU A 178 11.79 -1.88 8.68
CA LEU A 178 11.15 -2.79 9.62
C LEU A 178 9.68 -3.02 9.26
#